data_AF-A0A653D8A5-F1
#
_entry.id   AF-A0A653D8A5-F1
#
_cell.length_a   1.000
_cell.length_b   1.000
_cell.length_c   1.000
_cell.angle_alpha   90.00
_cell.angle_beta   90.00
_cell.angle_gamma   90.00
#
_symmetry.space_group_name_H-M   'P 1'
#
loop_
_entity.id
_entity.type
_entity.pdbx_description
1 polymer ?
#
loop_
_entity_poly.entity_id
_entity_poly.type
_entity_poly.pdbx_seq_one_letter_code
_entity_poly.pdbx_strand_id
1 'polypeptide(L)'
;MLTFFNNTADDLGHTIINLQDGKYSHLRGTHLKTSTSLFYVNAVLLPILTSLFDHLAYCEYGSDLLLDEIQVASYKILQALYTLGTDPSLHRDRKYLKTEMEKYRPALGSCMGAFSSTFPVAFLEPHLNKNNPFSLLNRIADHSLEAQDIMAKMESAMPTLETILSEVDQFVESEKTYNDAPHIIDVIMPMLCSYLPFWWSQGPDNVSPTGGTHVSMVTAEHMNQLLKNVLKLIKKNIGNENSPWMTRIAAYTQQIIINSSEELLKDPFLPLAERVKKRTEVMFHKEESMRGFIKSASDDTSQIETQIQEDWHLLVRDIYSFYPLLIKYVDLQRNHWLRHNIPEAEDLYNCVAEIFNIWSKSQYFLREEQNFISANEIDNMVLIMPTATRRPVVPDGTQTSGGKKKKKHRDKKRDKEKEIQASLMVACLKRLLPVGLNLFAGREQELVQHCKDRFLKKIPEYDIVEFAKTQLTLPDKIDPADEMSWQHYLYSQLGSKKSVSVNVVDNNGKNLLEETVERIVAMSKVLYGLHMIDHPQQQQKGVYRSVVSTQRKRAVLSCFRQASLHSLPSRRNQKIAETVGRDCWEPQEKEPHSLVSG
;
A
#
# COMPACT_ATOMS: atom_id res chain seq x y z
N MET A 1 23.89 6.37 -25.10
CA MET A 1 23.03 7.03 -24.09
C MET A 1 22.62 8.42 -24.51
N LEU A 2 23.56 9.33 -24.82
CA LEU A 2 23.23 10.69 -25.30
C LEU A 2 22.19 10.73 -26.44
N THR A 3 22.40 9.97 -27.51
CA THR A 3 21.43 9.88 -28.64
C THR A 3 20.04 9.44 -28.20
N PHE A 4 19.95 8.52 -27.22
CA PHE A 4 18.67 8.06 -26.70
C PHE A 4 17.95 9.17 -25.93
N PHE A 5 18.66 9.90 -25.06
CA PHE A 5 18.09 11.01 -24.30
C PHE A 5 17.63 12.15 -25.22
N ASN A 6 18.44 12.55 -26.21
CA ASN A 6 18.08 13.59 -27.16
C ASN A 6 16.85 13.19 -28.00
N ASN A 7 16.84 11.99 -28.57
CA ASN A 7 15.68 11.52 -29.34
C ASN A 7 14.42 11.42 -28.48
N THR A 8 14.56 10.97 -27.23
CA THR A 8 13.44 10.89 -26.27
C THR A 8 12.89 12.27 -25.93
N ALA A 9 13.76 13.24 -25.67
CA ALA A 9 13.38 14.63 -25.41
C ALA A 9 12.62 15.21 -26.62
N ASP A 10 13.12 14.98 -27.83
CA ASP A 10 12.49 15.46 -29.06
C ASP A 10 11.14 14.77 -29.34
N ASP A 11 11.03 13.46 -29.12
CA ASP A 11 9.79 12.71 -29.29
C ASP A 11 8.70 13.17 -28.31
N LEU A 12 9.05 13.38 -27.04
CA LEU A 12 8.14 13.92 -26.01
C LEU A 12 7.75 15.38 -26.33
N GLY A 13 8.72 16.22 -26.69
CA GLY A 13 8.48 17.61 -27.06
C GLY A 13 7.55 17.74 -28.27
N HIS A 14 7.80 16.96 -29.33
CA HIS A 14 6.90 16.91 -30.48
C HIS A 14 5.52 16.35 -30.14
N THR A 15 5.41 15.42 -29.18
CA THR A 15 4.11 14.92 -28.72
C THR A 15 3.29 16.03 -28.07
N ILE A 16 3.91 16.87 -27.23
CA ILE A 16 3.25 18.04 -26.62
C ILE A 16 2.83 19.04 -27.69
N ILE A 17 3.72 19.37 -28.64
CA ILE A 17 3.39 20.26 -29.76
C ILE A 17 2.22 19.69 -30.56
N ASN A 18 2.19 18.38 -30.82
CA ASN A 18 1.08 17.74 -31.53
C ASN A 18 -0.25 17.79 -30.74
N LEU A 19 -0.21 17.71 -29.41
CA LEU A 19 -1.37 17.91 -28.53
C LEU A 19 -1.86 19.36 -28.60
N GLN A 20 -0.94 20.32 -28.48
CA GLN A 20 -1.22 21.76 -28.56
C GLN A 20 -1.70 22.19 -29.95
N ASP A 21 -1.15 21.65 -31.02
CA ASP A 21 -1.57 21.97 -32.40
C ASP A 21 -2.83 21.20 -32.82
N GLY A 22 -3.21 20.14 -32.09
CA GLY A 22 -4.30 19.26 -32.48
C GLY A 22 -3.97 18.39 -33.71
N LYS A 23 -2.73 17.93 -33.85
CA LYS A 23 -2.26 17.05 -34.94
C LYS A 23 -2.63 15.58 -34.69
N TYR A 24 -3.93 15.26 -34.73
CA TYR A 24 -4.46 13.96 -34.29
C TYR A 24 -3.96 12.73 -35.05
N SER A 25 -3.62 12.86 -36.34
CA SER A 25 -3.05 11.76 -37.13
C SER A 25 -1.71 11.27 -36.56
N HIS A 26 -0.93 12.18 -35.98
CA HIS A 26 0.34 11.87 -35.34
C HIS A 26 0.09 11.20 -33.98
N LEU A 27 -0.86 11.72 -33.20
CA LEU A 27 -1.20 11.20 -31.86
C LEU A 27 -1.81 9.79 -31.90
N ARG A 28 -2.62 9.48 -32.93
CA ARG A 28 -3.18 8.13 -33.14
C ARG A 28 -2.19 7.12 -33.72
N GLY A 29 -1.01 7.56 -34.15
CA GLY A 29 -0.04 6.69 -34.81
C GLY A 29 -0.43 6.27 -36.24
N THR A 30 -1.36 7.00 -36.89
CA THR A 30 -1.70 6.79 -38.30
C THR A 30 -0.80 7.60 -39.24
N HIS A 31 0.14 8.36 -38.68
CA HIS A 31 1.17 9.07 -39.41
C HIS A 31 2.41 8.19 -39.60
N LEU A 32 3.20 8.44 -40.66
CA LEU A 32 4.38 7.65 -40.99
C LEU A 32 5.43 7.65 -39.87
N LYS A 33 5.57 8.78 -39.16
CA LYS A 33 6.37 8.89 -37.92
C LYS A 33 5.49 8.58 -36.72
N THR A 34 5.66 7.39 -36.13
CA THR A 34 4.88 6.90 -34.98
C THR A 34 5.51 7.21 -33.63
N SER A 35 6.73 7.74 -33.60
CA SER A 35 7.48 8.07 -32.38
C SER A 35 6.86 9.21 -31.55
N THR A 36 5.89 9.94 -32.11
CA THR A 36 5.13 10.99 -31.41
C THR A 36 3.68 10.59 -31.14
N SER A 37 3.37 9.30 -31.28
CA SER A 37 2.03 8.78 -30.96
C SER A 37 1.88 8.56 -29.47
N LEU A 38 0.67 8.75 -28.95
CA LEU A 38 0.39 8.50 -27.52
C LEU A 38 0.62 7.03 -27.17
N PHE A 39 0.35 6.11 -28.09
CA PHE A 39 0.64 4.70 -27.88
C PHE A 39 2.14 4.46 -27.68
N TYR A 40 3.01 5.02 -28.53
CA TYR A 40 4.45 4.88 -28.38
C TYR A 40 4.95 5.48 -27.05
N VAL A 41 4.53 6.72 -26.76
CA VAL A 41 4.93 7.38 -25.50
C VAL A 41 4.49 6.56 -24.29
N ASN A 42 3.22 6.17 -24.25
CA ASN A 42 2.64 5.53 -23.07
C ASN A 42 3.04 4.06 -22.90
N ALA A 43 3.07 3.28 -23.97
CA ALA A 43 3.26 1.82 -23.90
C ALA A 43 4.72 1.38 -24.11
N VAL A 44 5.58 2.23 -24.69
CA VAL A 44 6.98 1.89 -24.98
C VAL A 44 7.92 2.80 -24.20
N LEU A 45 7.79 4.11 -24.38
CA LEU A 45 8.76 5.05 -23.84
C LEU A 45 8.70 5.15 -22.31
N LEU A 46 7.50 5.28 -21.72
CA LEU A 46 7.34 5.40 -20.26
C LEU A 46 7.88 4.18 -19.49
N PRO A 47 7.57 2.91 -19.86
CA PRO A 47 8.15 1.76 -19.17
C PRO A 47 9.68 1.68 -19.30
N ILE A 48 10.23 2.00 -20.48
CA ILE A 48 11.68 2.01 -20.71
C ILE A 48 12.35 3.08 -19.84
N LEU A 49 11.81 4.31 -19.83
CA LEU A 49 12.34 5.39 -19.00
C LEU A 49 12.26 5.06 -17.52
N THR A 50 11.12 4.53 -17.06
CA THR A 50 10.94 4.15 -15.64
C THR A 50 11.98 3.11 -15.24
N SER A 51 12.13 2.04 -16.02
CA SER A 51 13.10 0.98 -15.73
C SER A 51 14.55 1.48 -15.81
N LEU A 52 14.87 2.33 -16.78
CA LEU A 52 16.18 2.94 -16.91
C LEU A 52 16.52 3.80 -15.69
N PHE A 53 15.61 4.69 -15.30
CA PHE A 53 15.80 5.58 -14.15
C PHE A 53 15.89 4.80 -12.83
N ASP A 54 15.01 3.82 -12.61
CA ASP A 54 15.09 2.96 -11.43
C ASP A 54 16.42 2.18 -11.37
N HIS A 55 16.91 1.66 -12.51
CA HIS A 55 18.21 0.98 -12.56
C HIS A 55 19.38 1.93 -12.29
N LEU A 56 19.37 3.12 -12.91
CA LEU A 56 20.41 4.14 -12.68
C LEU A 56 20.42 4.61 -11.22
N ALA A 57 19.24 4.85 -10.64
CA ALA A 57 19.07 5.22 -9.24
C ALA A 57 19.53 4.08 -8.30
N TYR A 58 19.24 2.82 -8.63
CA TYR A 58 19.68 1.68 -7.81
C TYR A 58 21.20 1.50 -7.85
N CYS A 59 21.82 1.68 -9.02
CA CYS A 59 23.26 1.50 -9.20
C CYS A 59 24.11 2.75 -8.91
N GLU A 60 23.50 3.88 -8.54
CA GLU A 60 24.19 5.15 -8.28
C GLU A 60 24.94 5.76 -9.47
N TYR A 61 24.62 5.34 -10.70
CA TYR A 61 25.29 5.83 -11.92
C TYR A 61 24.76 7.19 -12.41
N GLY A 62 23.89 7.84 -11.65
CA GLY A 62 23.31 9.14 -12.01
C GLY A 62 24.35 10.24 -12.19
N SER A 63 25.33 10.33 -11.29
CA SER A 63 26.41 11.33 -11.35
C SER A 63 27.36 11.09 -12.53
N ASP A 64 27.61 9.83 -12.87
CA ASP A 64 28.55 9.46 -13.93
C ASP A 64 27.92 9.67 -15.33
N LEU A 65 26.59 9.55 -15.42
CA LEU A 65 25.85 9.69 -16.67
C LEU A 65 25.49 11.14 -16.99
N LEU A 66 25.30 12.01 -15.99
CA LEU A 66 24.82 13.37 -16.17
C LEU A 66 25.94 14.31 -16.70
N LEU A 67 26.37 14.05 -17.93
CA LEU A 67 27.24 14.93 -18.70
C LEU A 67 26.43 16.08 -19.29
N ASP A 68 27.10 17.20 -19.57
CA ASP A 68 26.55 18.48 -20.01
C ASP A 68 25.34 18.36 -20.97
N GLU A 69 25.48 17.70 -22.12
CA GLU A 69 24.37 17.55 -23.09
C GLU A 69 23.24 16.62 -22.59
N ILE A 70 23.56 15.61 -21.77
CA ILE A 70 22.58 14.69 -21.19
C ILE A 70 21.75 15.43 -20.13
N GLN A 71 22.33 16.39 -19.40
CA GLN A 71 21.60 17.21 -18.44
C GLN A 71 20.51 18.05 -19.13
N VAL A 72 20.84 18.71 -20.23
CA VAL A 72 19.87 19.48 -21.04
C VAL A 72 18.73 18.58 -21.53
N ALA A 73 19.05 17.41 -22.10
CA ALA A 73 18.04 16.47 -22.54
C ALA A 73 17.16 15.96 -21.39
N SER A 74 17.76 15.70 -20.23
CA SER A 74 17.05 15.23 -19.03
C SER A 74 16.04 16.25 -18.51
N TYR A 75 16.38 17.55 -18.52
CA TYR A 75 15.42 18.60 -18.18
C TYR A 75 14.26 18.70 -19.18
N LYS A 76 14.53 18.58 -20.48
CA LYS A 76 13.47 18.56 -21.51
C LYS A 76 12.52 17.37 -21.30
N ILE A 77 13.07 16.19 -20.98
CA ILE A 77 12.27 15.00 -20.64
C ILE A 77 11.43 15.27 -19.39
N LEU A 78 12.03 15.77 -18.32
CA LEU A 78 11.35 16.09 -17.07
C LEU A 78 10.18 17.06 -17.30
N GLN A 79 10.44 18.18 -17.98
CA GLN A 79 9.42 19.17 -18.31
C GLN A 79 8.29 18.53 -19.12
N ALA A 80 8.62 17.75 -20.14
CA ALA A 80 7.61 17.15 -20.99
C ALA A 80 6.74 16.12 -20.23
N LEU A 81 7.35 15.30 -19.37
CA LEU A 81 6.61 14.36 -18.51
C LEU A 81 5.70 15.09 -17.51
N TYR A 82 6.19 16.17 -16.90
CA TYR A 82 5.41 17.01 -16.00
C TYR A 82 4.21 17.61 -16.72
N THR A 83 4.42 18.29 -17.86
CA THR A 83 3.34 18.89 -18.66
C THR A 83 2.31 17.86 -19.12
N LEU A 84 2.73 16.68 -19.59
CA LEU A 84 1.81 15.59 -19.97
C LEU A 84 0.98 15.08 -18.79
N GLY A 85 1.54 15.11 -17.58
CA GLY A 85 0.89 14.64 -16.36
C GLY A 85 -0.05 15.65 -15.70
N THR A 86 0.25 16.96 -15.81
CA THR A 86 -0.42 18.01 -15.03
C THR A 86 -1.28 18.97 -15.84
N ASP A 87 -1.08 19.12 -17.16
CA ASP A 87 -1.83 20.08 -17.97
C ASP A 87 -3.13 19.48 -18.53
N PRO A 88 -4.32 19.82 -17.97
CA PRO A 88 -5.59 19.31 -18.47
C PRO A 88 -5.97 19.91 -19.84
N SER A 89 -5.37 21.02 -20.25
CA SER A 89 -5.72 21.69 -21.51
C SER A 89 -5.31 20.88 -22.75
N LEU A 90 -4.33 19.98 -22.61
CA LEU A 90 -3.75 19.19 -23.70
C LEU A 90 -4.77 18.28 -24.41
N HIS A 91 -5.76 17.76 -23.70
CA HIS A 91 -6.74 16.86 -24.31
C HIS A 91 -7.91 17.58 -25.00
N ARG A 92 -8.07 18.91 -24.82
CA ARG A 92 -9.13 19.74 -25.43
C ARG A 92 -10.52 19.09 -25.40
N ASP A 93 -10.90 18.53 -24.24
CA ASP A 93 -12.13 17.76 -24.00
C ASP A 93 -12.45 16.62 -24.97
N ARG A 94 -11.46 16.14 -25.73
CA ARG A 94 -11.66 14.99 -26.62
C ARG A 94 -11.62 13.70 -25.84
N LYS A 95 -12.73 12.96 -25.89
CA LYS A 95 -12.93 11.68 -25.20
C LYS A 95 -11.74 10.72 -25.33
N TYR A 96 -11.26 10.47 -26.56
CA TYR A 96 -10.14 9.55 -26.79
C TYR A 96 -8.84 9.98 -26.08
N LEU A 97 -8.44 11.25 -26.23
CA LEU A 97 -7.21 11.78 -25.62
C LEU A 97 -7.32 11.81 -24.10
N LYS A 98 -8.49 12.25 -23.59
CA LYS A 98 -8.78 12.27 -22.17
C LYS A 98 -8.66 10.87 -21.55
N THR A 99 -9.32 9.87 -22.14
CA THR A 99 -9.25 8.48 -21.66
C THR A 99 -7.83 7.90 -21.71
N GLU A 100 -7.08 8.14 -22.78
CA GLU A 100 -5.70 7.65 -22.88
C GLU A 100 -4.78 8.33 -21.86
N MET A 101 -4.84 9.66 -21.71
CA MET A 101 -4.02 10.39 -20.75
C MET A 101 -4.38 10.01 -19.30
N GLU A 102 -5.67 9.89 -18.97
CA GLU A 102 -6.13 9.48 -17.63
C GLU A 102 -5.67 8.06 -17.28
N LYS A 103 -5.70 7.14 -18.25
CA LYS A 103 -5.29 5.75 -18.06
C LYS A 103 -3.80 5.62 -17.71
N TYR A 104 -2.94 6.41 -18.35
CA TYR A 104 -1.48 6.31 -18.19
C TYR A 104 -0.88 7.34 -17.23
N ARG A 105 -1.68 8.27 -16.68
CA ARG A 105 -1.22 9.24 -15.66
C ARG A 105 -0.45 8.62 -14.49
N PRO A 106 -0.86 7.47 -13.91
CA PRO A 106 -0.09 6.83 -12.84
C PRO A 106 1.28 6.31 -13.28
N ALA A 107 1.40 5.88 -14.54
CA ALA A 107 2.69 5.46 -15.11
C ALA A 107 3.61 6.67 -15.34
N LEU A 108 3.04 7.82 -15.75
CA LEU A 108 3.78 9.09 -15.81
C LEU A 108 4.35 9.47 -14.43
N GLY A 109 3.54 9.43 -13.38
CA GLY A 109 4.05 9.72 -12.03
C GLY A 109 5.07 8.72 -11.52
N SER A 110 4.94 7.43 -11.87
CA SER A 110 5.95 6.43 -11.55
C SER A 110 7.29 6.75 -12.22
N CYS A 111 7.25 7.13 -13.51
CA CYS A 111 8.43 7.56 -14.27
C CYS A 111 9.04 8.85 -13.70
N MET A 112 8.21 9.84 -13.35
CA MET A 112 8.66 11.09 -12.73
C MET A 112 9.31 10.86 -11.38
N GLY A 113 8.70 10.00 -10.54
CA GLY A 113 9.34 9.59 -9.31
C GLY A 113 10.70 8.97 -9.57
N ALA A 114 10.82 8.07 -10.56
CA ALA A 114 12.07 7.36 -10.84
C ALA A 114 13.17 8.34 -11.23
N PHE A 115 12.81 9.30 -12.09
CA PHE A 115 13.66 10.43 -12.44
C PHE A 115 14.10 11.23 -11.20
N SER A 116 13.18 11.52 -10.26
CA SER A 116 13.47 12.32 -9.06
C SER A 116 14.61 11.82 -8.19
N SER A 117 14.85 10.51 -8.19
CA SER A 117 15.91 9.85 -7.41
C SER A 117 17.12 9.43 -8.26
N THR A 118 17.16 9.80 -9.54
CA THR A 118 18.21 9.33 -10.47
C THR A 118 19.37 10.31 -10.59
N PHE A 119 19.09 11.59 -10.85
CA PHE A 119 20.13 12.55 -11.20
C PHE A 119 20.47 13.49 -10.03
N PRO A 120 21.76 13.79 -9.80
CA PRO A 120 22.20 14.62 -8.67
C PRO A 120 22.01 16.12 -8.95
N VAL A 121 20.83 16.54 -9.45
CA VAL A 121 20.51 17.96 -9.68
C VAL A 121 19.11 18.29 -9.16
N ALA A 122 19.02 19.30 -8.28
CA ALA A 122 17.83 19.66 -7.53
C ALA A 122 16.90 20.49 -8.43
N PHE A 123 16.13 19.82 -9.28
CA PHE A 123 15.28 20.49 -10.27
C PHE A 123 14.09 21.25 -9.66
N LEU A 124 13.70 20.99 -8.41
CA LEU A 124 12.69 21.77 -7.69
C LEU A 124 13.29 22.96 -6.92
N GLU A 125 14.62 23.04 -6.84
CA GLU A 125 15.36 24.14 -6.19
C GLU A 125 16.39 24.73 -7.17
N PRO A 126 15.96 25.21 -8.36
CA PRO A 126 16.86 25.65 -9.42
C PRO A 126 17.90 26.68 -8.97
N HIS A 127 17.50 27.58 -8.07
CA HIS A 127 18.34 28.63 -7.49
C HIS A 127 19.58 28.11 -6.75
N LEU A 128 19.56 26.86 -6.24
CA LEU A 128 20.70 26.24 -5.54
C LEU A 128 21.63 25.47 -6.47
N ASN A 129 21.22 25.21 -7.72
CA ASN A 129 22.02 24.44 -8.67
C ASN A 129 23.31 25.15 -9.11
N LYS A 130 23.48 26.45 -8.78
CA LYS A 130 24.77 27.15 -8.90
C LYS A 130 25.82 26.62 -7.94
N ASN A 131 25.40 26.08 -6.80
CA ASN A 131 26.28 25.53 -5.76
C ASN A 131 26.57 24.04 -5.98
N ASN A 132 25.93 23.41 -6.97
CA ASN A 132 26.03 21.99 -7.23
C ASN A 132 27.16 21.67 -8.23
N PRO A 133 28.18 20.88 -7.86
CA PRO A 133 29.30 20.56 -8.74
C PRO A 133 28.91 19.74 -9.98
N PHE A 134 27.80 18.99 -9.92
CA PHE A 134 27.28 18.21 -11.04
C PHE A 134 26.43 19.03 -12.00
N SER A 135 26.10 20.28 -11.65
CA SER A 135 25.25 21.13 -12.47
C SER A 135 26.05 21.90 -13.51
N LEU A 136 25.55 21.91 -14.75
CA LEU A 136 25.95 22.82 -15.81
C LEU A 136 26.07 24.29 -15.37
N LEU A 137 25.21 24.75 -14.46
CA LEU A 137 25.24 26.11 -13.93
C LEU A 137 26.54 26.43 -13.18
N ASN A 138 27.12 25.45 -12.51
CA ASN A 138 28.40 25.62 -11.82
C ASN A 138 29.58 25.44 -12.80
N ARG A 139 29.47 24.49 -13.74
CA ARG A 139 30.59 24.04 -14.59
C ARG A 139 30.85 24.91 -15.82
N ILE A 140 29.80 25.41 -16.49
CA ILE A 140 29.90 25.98 -17.85
C ILE A 140 29.15 27.30 -18.01
N ALA A 141 28.17 27.61 -17.14
CA ALA A 141 27.29 28.75 -17.38
C ALA A 141 28.01 30.10 -17.50
N ASP A 142 29.19 30.31 -16.89
CA ASP A 142 29.94 31.58 -17.06
C ASP A 142 30.57 31.75 -18.46
N HIS A 143 30.58 30.70 -19.30
CA HIS A 143 31.29 30.68 -20.58
C HIS A 143 30.39 30.44 -21.81
N SER A 144 29.10 30.14 -21.64
CA SER A 144 28.16 29.90 -22.75
C SER A 144 26.79 30.56 -22.53
N LEU A 145 26.50 31.61 -23.30
CA LEU A 145 25.20 32.30 -23.30
C LEU A 145 24.03 31.37 -23.69
N GLU A 146 24.29 30.40 -24.58
CA GLU A 146 23.27 29.44 -25.03
C GLU A 146 22.90 28.47 -23.90
N ALA A 147 23.89 28.02 -23.11
CA ALA A 147 23.64 27.20 -21.92
C ALA A 147 22.88 28.00 -20.84
N GLN A 148 23.19 29.29 -20.66
CA GLN A 148 22.46 30.15 -19.73
C GLN A 148 20.98 30.33 -20.13
N ASP A 149 20.70 30.59 -21.41
CA ASP A 149 19.32 30.77 -21.91
C ASP A 149 18.50 29.48 -21.80
N ILE A 150 19.11 28.32 -22.13
CA ILE A 150 18.47 27.01 -21.96
C ILE A 150 18.17 26.75 -20.49
N MET A 151 19.12 26.99 -19.58
CA MET A 151 18.92 26.77 -18.15
C MET A 151 17.87 27.73 -17.58
N ALA A 152 17.90 29.02 -17.92
CA ALA A 152 16.89 29.99 -17.46
C ALA A 152 15.46 29.58 -17.90
N LYS A 153 15.30 29.10 -19.14
CA LYS A 153 14.01 28.56 -19.61
C LYS A 153 13.60 27.32 -18.82
N MET A 154 14.54 26.44 -18.50
CA MET A 154 14.29 25.24 -17.69
C MET A 154 13.94 25.57 -16.24
N GLU A 155 14.57 26.58 -15.63
CA GLU A 155 14.23 27.06 -14.28
C GLU A 155 12.79 27.58 -14.21
N SER A 156 12.30 28.22 -15.29
CA SER A 156 10.92 28.72 -15.36
C SER A 156 9.86 27.64 -15.68
N ALA A 157 10.30 26.48 -16.16
CA ALA A 157 9.41 25.44 -16.68
C ALA A 157 8.88 24.47 -15.60
N MET A 158 9.63 24.32 -14.50
CA MET A 158 9.25 23.47 -13.36
C MET A 158 8.83 24.36 -12.18
N PRO A 159 7.82 23.97 -11.39
CA PRO A 159 7.48 24.70 -10.18
C PRO A 159 8.53 24.48 -9.09
N THR A 160 8.64 25.43 -8.16
CA THR A 160 9.55 25.29 -7.01
C THR A 160 9.01 24.28 -6.01
N LEU A 161 9.90 23.72 -5.18
CA LEU A 161 9.54 22.76 -4.13
C LEU A 161 8.41 23.29 -3.22
N GLU A 162 8.50 24.54 -2.77
CA GLU A 162 7.48 25.18 -1.94
C GLU A 162 6.13 25.30 -2.65
N THR A 163 6.13 25.63 -3.93
CA THR A 163 4.90 25.74 -4.74
C THR A 163 4.17 24.41 -4.81
N ILE A 164 4.91 23.31 -5.11
CA ILE A 164 4.31 21.99 -5.26
C ILE A 164 3.84 21.44 -3.90
N LEU A 165 4.62 21.64 -2.83
CA LEU A 165 4.21 21.23 -1.48
C LEU A 165 2.95 21.99 -1.04
N SER A 166 2.86 23.29 -1.33
CA SER A 166 1.67 24.11 -1.06
C SER A 166 0.46 23.65 -1.88
N GLU A 167 0.65 23.26 -3.16
CA GLU A 167 -0.43 22.71 -3.99
C GLU A 167 -1.01 21.42 -3.38
N VAL A 168 -0.15 20.52 -2.90
CA VAL A 168 -0.58 19.29 -2.22
C VAL A 168 -1.32 19.61 -0.92
N ASP A 169 -0.81 20.54 -0.12
CA ASP A 169 -1.42 20.95 1.14
C ASP A 169 -2.82 21.56 0.92
N GLN A 170 -2.94 22.50 -0.01
CA GLN A 170 -4.20 23.11 -0.40
C GLN A 170 -5.20 22.07 -0.92
N PHE A 171 -4.75 21.08 -1.69
CA PHE A 171 -5.63 20.01 -2.16
C PHE A 171 -6.18 19.17 -1.01
N VAL A 172 -5.34 18.79 -0.04
CA VAL A 172 -5.74 17.98 1.12
C VAL A 172 -6.69 18.74 2.05
N GLU A 173 -6.44 20.04 2.29
CA GLU A 173 -7.28 20.90 3.12
C GLU A 173 -8.58 21.33 2.40
N SER A 174 -8.60 21.33 1.07
CA SER A 174 -9.80 21.65 0.29
C SER A 174 -10.86 20.54 0.30
N GLU A 175 -12.08 20.86 -0.13
CA GLU A 175 -13.13 19.87 -0.38
C GLU A 175 -13.01 19.15 -1.73
N LYS A 176 -11.95 19.44 -2.51
CA LYS A 176 -11.72 18.79 -3.80
C LYS A 176 -11.57 17.28 -3.65
N THR A 177 -11.99 16.57 -4.68
CA THR A 177 -11.89 15.13 -4.84
C THR A 177 -10.79 14.76 -5.82
N TYR A 178 -10.42 13.49 -5.87
CA TYR A 178 -9.47 12.96 -6.85
C TYR A 178 -9.88 13.29 -8.31
N ASN A 179 -11.17 13.36 -8.61
CA ASN A 179 -11.64 13.66 -9.96
C ASN A 179 -11.37 15.11 -10.37
N ASP A 180 -11.22 16.03 -9.41
CA ASP A 180 -10.99 17.45 -9.66
C ASP A 180 -9.51 17.74 -9.97
N ALA A 181 -8.59 17.01 -9.33
CA ALA A 181 -7.14 17.20 -9.48
C ALA A 181 -6.38 15.86 -9.38
N PRO A 182 -6.54 14.94 -10.34
CA PRO A 182 -5.93 13.61 -10.28
C PRO A 182 -4.39 13.66 -10.39
N HIS A 183 -3.85 14.70 -11.01
CA HIS A 183 -2.40 14.91 -11.16
C HIS A 183 -1.67 15.08 -9.83
N ILE A 184 -2.35 15.57 -8.80
CA ILE A 184 -1.75 15.74 -7.46
C ILE A 184 -1.39 14.37 -6.88
N ILE A 185 -2.30 13.40 -6.97
CA ILE A 185 -2.09 12.06 -6.41
C ILE A 185 -1.27 11.18 -7.36
N ASP A 186 -1.54 11.21 -8.65
CA ASP A 186 -0.94 10.27 -9.60
C ASP A 186 0.42 10.72 -10.15
N VAL A 187 0.79 12.01 -10.05
CA VAL A 187 2.02 12.57 -10.63
C VAL A 187 2.88 13.26 -9.57
N ILE A 188 2.33 14.27 -8.90
CA ILE A 188 3.06 15.10 -7.94
C ILE A 188 3.47 14.30 -6.70
N MET A 189 2.56 13.54 -6.08
CA MET A 189 2.87 12.76 -4.89
C MET A 189 3.98 11.71 -5.10
N PRO A 190 3.95 10.84 -6.13
CA PRO A 190 5.03 9.91 -6.42
C PRO A 190 6.38 10.61 -6.66
N MET A 191 6.35 11.75 -7.36
CA MET A 191 7.53 12.58 -7.62
C MET A 191 8.15 13.10 -6.32
N LEU A 192 7.35 13.72 -5.46
CA LEU A 192 7.80 14.26 -4.17
C LEU A 192 8.26 13.16 -3.20
N CYS A 193 7.54 12.04 -3.14
CA CYS A 193 7.90 10.92 -2.26
C CYS A 193 9.25 10.29 -2.61
N SER A 194 9.69 10.43 -3.87
CA SER A 194 11.00 10.00 -4.34
C SER A 194 12.06 11.10 -4.23
N TYR A 195 11.68 12.36 -4.47
CA TYR A 195 12.56 13.52 -4.45
C TYR A 195 13.06 13.84 -3.03
N LEU A 196 12.15 13.92 -2.05
CA LEU A 196 12.48 14.40 -0.71
C LEU A 196 13.51 13.51 0.01
N PRO A 197 13.40 12.15 0.02
CA PRO A 197 14.39 11.31 0.68
C PRO A 197 15.78 11.41 0.06
N PHE A 198 15.84 11.52 -1.28
CA PHE A 198 17.09 11.65 -2.01
C PHE A 198 17.81 12.94 -1.64
N TRP A 199 17.11 14.08 -1.69
CA TRP A 199 17.69 15.38 -1.39
C TRP A 199 17.89 15.65 0.10
N TRP A 200 17.07 15.05 0.97
CA TRP A 200 17.29 15.11 2.41
C TRP A 200 18.67 14.58 2.82
N SER A 201 19.14 13.51 2.17
CA SER A 201 20.50 12.97 2.42
C SER A 201 21.63 13.96 2.11
N GLN A 202 21.37 14.97 1.29
CA GLN A 202 22.29 16.05 0.91
C GLN A 202 21.90 17.41 1.50
N GLY A 203 20.83 17.43 2.32
CA GLY A 203 20.28 18.62 2.93
C GLY A 203 21.00 19.03 4.22
N PRO A 204 20.58 20.15 4.83
CA PRO A 204 21.23 20.72 6.01
C PRO A 204 21.19 19.81 7.25
N ASP A 205 20.21 18.89 7.33
CA ASP A 205 20.09 17.93 8.44
C ASP A 205 21.24 16.90 8.46
N ASN A 206 21.83 16.60 7.30
CA ASN A 206 22.78 15.50 7.13
C ASN A 206 24.17 15.94 6.69
N VAL A 207 24.29 17.10 6.02
CA VAL A 207 25.54 17.58 5.45
C VAL A 207 25.86 18.98 5.97
N SER A 208 27.04 19.13 6.57
CA SER A 208 27.57 20.45 6.92
C SER A 208 27.97 21.20 5.65
N PRO A 209 27.71 22.52 5.54
CA PRO A 209 27.91 23.26 4.30
C PRO A 209 29.39 23.33 3.93
N THR A 210 29.78 22.74 2.80
CA THR A 210 31.13 22.87 2.24
C THR A 210 31.25 24.26 1.60
N GLY A 211 31.91 25.19 2.28
CA GLY A 211 32.07 26.57 1.78
C GLY A 211 30.89 27.51 2.06
N GLY A 212 29.99 27.15 2.99
CA GLY A 212 28.93 28.03 3.49
C GLY A 212 27.59 27.95 2.76
N THR A 213 27.46 27.13 1.70
CA THR A 213 26.22 26.98 0.93
C THR A 213 25.84 25.50 0.74
N HIS A 214 24.56 25.17 0.90
CA HIS A 214 24.03 23.84 0.65
C HIS A 214 23.63 23.65 -0.83
N VAL A 215 23.62 22.39 -1.27
CA VAL A 215 23.16 21.98 -2.61
C VAL A 215 21.63 21.85 -2.66
N SER A 216 21.00 21.57 -1.52
CA SER A 216 19.54 21.52 -1.33
C SER A 216 19.18 21.99 0.08
N MET A 217 17.98 22.54 0.26
CA MET A 217 17.41 22.94 1.54
C MET A 217 16.34 21.95 2.05
N VAL A 218 16.28 20.74 1.48
CA VAL A 218 15.32 19.72 1.93
C VAL A 218 15.66 19.22 3.34
N THR A 219 14.72 19.41 4.27
CA THR A 219 14.79 18.91 5.66
C THR A 219 13.81 17.76 5.90
N ALA A 220 13.92 17.13 7.07
CA ALA A 220 12.96 16.15 7.56
C ALA A 220 11.55 16.76 7.75
N GLU A 221 11.44 18.07 7.96
CA GLU A 221 10.15 18.75 8.11
C GLU A 221 9.28 18.62 6.85
N HIS A 222 9.87 18.82 5.66
CA HIS A 222 9.15 18.64 4.39
C HIS A 222 8.60 17.21 4.22
N MET A 223 9.39 16.19 4.58
CA MET A 223 8.95 14.79 4.54
C MET A 223 7.81 14.52 5.54
N ASN A 224 7.93 15.05 6.75
CA ASN A 224 6.91 14.90 7.79
C ASN A 224 5.59 15.59 7.40
N GLN A 225 5.66 16.80 6.81
CA GLN A 225 4.49 17.50 6.31
C GLN A 225 3.80 16.73 5.17
N LEU A 226 4.58 16.22 4.20
CA LEU A 226 4.02 15.43 3.10
C LEU A 226 3.37 14.13 3.63
N LEU A 227 4.01 13.44 4.57
CA LEU A 227 3.47 12.24 5.19
C LEU A 227 2.16 12.53 5.93
N LYS A 228 2.11 13.66 6.67
CA LYS A 228 0.89 14.12 7.35
C LYS A 228 -0.25 14.34 6.34
N ASN A 229 0.04 14.99 5.21
CA ASN A 229 -0.92 15.26 4.15
C ASN A 229 -1.43 13.97 3.49
N VAL A 230 -0.56 13.01 3.21
CA VAL A 230 -0.96 11.69 2.68
C VAL A 230 -1.87 10.94 3.66
N LEU A 231 -1.52 10.89 4.94
CA LEU A 231 -2.32 10.18 5.94
C LEU A 231 -3.69 10.86 6.18
N LYS A 232 -3.75 12.21 6.17
CA LYS A 232 -5.01 12.97 6.17
C LYS A 232 -5.87 12.62 4.95
N LEU A 233 -5.28 12.54 3.77
CA LEU A 233 -5.97 12.17 2.54
C LEU A 233 -6.53 10.75 2.62
N ILE A 234 -5.73 9.77 3.07
CA ILE A 234 -6.19 8.38 3.30
C ILE A 234 -7.38 8.39 4.28
N LYS A 235 -7.28 9.11 5.40
CA LYS A 235 -8.34 9.23 6.40
C LYS A 235 -9.65 9.78 5.81
N LYS A 236 -9.57 10.82 4.96
CA LYS A 236 -10.73 11.44 4.28
C LYS A 236 -11.42 10.45 3.33
N ASN A 237 -10.66 9.57 2.69
CA ASN A 237 -11.13 8.64 1.66
C ASN A 237 -11.44 7.22 2.15
N ILE A 238 -11.29 6.91 3.46
CA ILE A 238 -11.76 5.65 4.03
C ILE A 238 -13.25 5.47 3.71
N GLY A 239 -13.55 4.38 3.02
CA GLY A 239 -14.90 4.04 2.57
C GLY A 239 -15.36 4.66 1.28
N ASN A 240 -14.51 5.39 0.58
CA ASN A 240 -14.87 5.96 -0.71
C ASN A 240 -14.56 4.97 -1.84
N GLU A 241 -15.58 4.46 -2.52
CA GLU A 241 -15.44 3.53 -3.66
C GLU A 241 -14.70 4.18 -4.85
N ASN A 242 -14.86 5.49 -5.04
CA ASN A 242 -14.33 6.24 -6.18
C ASN A 242 -12.84 6.63 -6.03
N SER A 243 -12.06 5.87 -5.26
CA SER A 243 -10.65 6.15 -4.95
C SER A 243 -9.75 4.95 -5.31
N PRO A 244 -9.60 4.61 -6.61
CA PRO A 244 -8.78 3.48 -7.04
C PRO A 244 -7.29 3.68 -6.74
N TRP A 245 -6.83 4.93 -6.59
CA TRP A 245 -5.45 5.26 -6.24
C TRP A 245 -5.02 4.77 -4.85
N MET A 246 -5.96 4.46 -3.94
CA MET A 246 -5.65 3.99 -2.59
C MET A 246 -4.87 2.67 -2.56
N THR A 247 -4.97 1.85 -3.61
CA THR A 247 -4.17 0.62 -3.73
C THR A 247 -2.68 0.89 -3.95
N ARG A 248 -2.32 2.07 -4.45
CA ARG A 248 -0.95 2.42 -4.86
C ARG A 248 -0.26 3.39 -3.90
N ILE A 249 -1.02 4.20 -3.16
CA ILE A 249 -0.46 5.32 -2.38
C ILE A 249 0.63 4.90 -1.40
N ALA A 250 0.47 3.73 -0.79
CA ALA A 250 1.45 3.20 0.15
C ALA A 250 2.82 2.94 -0.49
N ALA A 251 2.84 2.45 -1.75
CA ALA A 251 4.06 2.00 -2.41
C ALA A 251 5.11 3.11 -2.59
N TYR A 252 4.67 4.34 -2.90
CA TYR A 252 5.58 5.48 -3.00
C TYR A 252 5.72 6.24 -1.67
N THR A 253 4.67 6.34 -0.86
CA THR A 253 4.70 7.09 0.42
C THR A 253 5.62 6.46 1.46
N GLN A 254 5.85 5.14 1.42
CA GLN A 254 6.81 4.50 2.33
C GLN A 254 8.21 5.13 2.26
N GLN A 255 8.61 5.70 1.12
CA GLN A 255 9.97 6.24 0.92
C GLN A 255 10.28 7.44 1.81
N ILE A 256 9.29 8.25 2.20
CA ILE A 256 9.47 9.42 3.07
C ILE A 256 9.46 9.10 4.57
N ILE A 257 9.10 7.87 4.95
CA ILE A 257 9.12 7.40 6.34
C ILE A 257 10.55 6.95 6.68
N ILE A 258 11.44 7.90 6.96
CA ILE A 258 12.84 7.65 7.33
C ILE A 258 13.18 8.34 8.64
N ASN A 259 12.87 9.63 8.75
CA ASN A 259 13.05 10.44 9.94
C ASN A 259 11.72 11.08 10.35
N SER A 260 10.78 10.21 10.76
CA SER A 260 9.41 10.63 11.06
C SER A 260 9.27 11.16 12.47
N SER A 261 8.62 12.32 12.62
CA SER A 261 8.35 12.95 13.92
C SER A 261 7.42 12.10 14.80
N GLU A 262 7.63 12.16 16.11
CA GLU A 262 6.78 11.53 17.12
C GLU A 262 5.39 12.15 17.16
N GLU A 263 5.24 13.43 16.80
CA GLU A 263 3.97 14.14 16.81
C GLU A 263 2.95 13.53 15.85
N LEU A 264 3.42 12.86 14.80
CA LEU A 264 2.57 12.17 13.82
C LEU A 264 1.73 11.05 14.45
N LEU A 265 2.15 10.49 15.59
CA LEU A 265 1.38 9.48 16.32
C LEU A 265 0.02 10.04 16.74
N LYS A 266 0.01 11.24 17.34
CA LYS A 266 -1.20 11.94 17.81
C LYS A 266 -2.08 12.40 16.66
N ASP A 267 -1.46 13.01 15.66
CA ASP A 267 -2.14 13.43 14.43
C ASP A 267 -1.14 13.28 13.26
N PRO A 268 -1.37 12.36 12.30
CA PRO A 268 -2.66 11.74 11.95
C PRO A 268 -2.79 10.22 12.20
N PHE A 269 -1.75 9.52 12.68
CA PHE A 269 -1.75 8.04 12.74
C PHE A 269 -2.86 7.46 13.64
N LEU A 270 -2.98 7.92 14.89
CA LEU A 270 -3.97 7.41 15.83
C LEU A 270 -5.41 7.68 15.36
N PRO A 271 -5.81 8.92 14.98
CA PRO A 271 -7.15 9.19 14.46
C PRO A 271 -7.51 8.40 13.19
N LEU A 272 -6.50 8.04 12.38
CA LEU A 272 -6.68 7.18 11.22
C LEU A 272 -6.93 5.72 11.64
N ALA A 273 -6.14 5.19 12.57
CA ALA A 273 -6.32 3.85 13.13
C ALA A 273 -7.69 3.68 13.79
N GLU A 274 -8.14 4.66 14.59
CA GLU A 274 -9.48 4.67 15.21
C GLU A 274 -10.60 4.65 14.16
N ARG A 275 -10.46 5.40 13.08
CA ARG A 275 -11.45 5.43 11.99
C ARG A 275 -11.56 4.07 11.29
N VAL A 276 -10.43 3.42 11.01
CA VAL A 276 -10.39 2.07 10.45
C VAL A 276 -10.99 1.06 11.42
N LYS A 277 -10.63 1.13 12.71
CA LYS A 277 -11.20 0.27 13.78
C LYS A 277 -12.73 0.39 13.81
N LYS A 278 -13.26 1.60 13.95
CA LYS A 278 -14.71 1.85 14.01
C LYS A 278 -15.44 1.32 12.79
N ARG A 279 -14.85 1.50 11.59
CA ARG A 279 -15.42 0.94 10.35
C ARG A 279 -15.42 -0.59 10.40
N THR A 280 -14.34 -1.21 10.88
CA THR A 280 -14.22 -2.66 11.03
C THR A 280 -15.28 -3.23 11.97
N GLU A 281 -15.54 -2.58 13.11
CA GLU A 281 -16.60 -2.96 14.06
C GLU A 281 -17.98 -2.89 13.43
N VAL A 282 -18.31 -1.79 12.75
CA VAL A 282 -19.60 -1.61 12.07
C VAL A 282 -19.80 -2.69 10.99
N MET A 283 -18.76 -3.01 10.22
CA MET A 283 -18.81 -4.10 9.22
C MET A 283 -18.99 -5.46 9.86
N PHE A 284 -18.33 -5.73 10.99
CA PHE A 284 -18.50 -6.99 11.69
C PHE A 284 -19.90 -7.15 12.29
N HIS A 285 -20.47 -6.10 12.89
CA HIS A 285 -21.86 -6.13 13.35
C HIS A 285 -22.85 -6.31 12.20
N LYS A 286 -22.58 -5.69 11.04
CA LYS A 286 -23.35 -5.89 9.81
C LYS A 286 -23.28 -7.36 9.37
N GLU A 287 -22.10 -7.99 9.35
CA GLU A 287 -21.93 -9.43 9.08
C GLU A 287 -22.72 -10.31 10.08
N GLU A 288 -22.59 -10.05 11.39
CA GLU A 288 -23.23 -10.87 12.42
C GLU A 288 -24.76 -10.81 12.38
N SER A 289 -25.33 -9.62 12.19
CA SER A 289 -26.79 -9.42 12.10
C SER A 289 -27.39 -10.15 10.91
N MET A 290 -26.66 -10.25 9.79
CA MET A 290 -27.12 -10.93 8.57
C MET A 290 -26.84 -12.43 8.57
N ARG A 291 -26.04 -12.93 9.52
CA ARG A 291 -25.68 -14.36 9.63
C ARG A 291 -26.89 -15.29 9.79
N GLY A 292 -27.98 -14.81 10.40
CA GLY A 292 -29.25 -15.55 10.50
C GLY A 292 -29.96 -15.69 9.15
N PHE A 293 -30.00 -14.60 8.38
CA PHE A 293 -30.61 -14.55 7.05
C PHE A 293 -29.79 -15.29 5.99
N ILE A 294 -28.46 -15.33 6.13
CA ILE A 294 -27.59 -16.07 5.21
C ILE A 294 -27.87 -17.58 5.22
N LYS A 295 -28.44 -18.10 6.31
CA LYS A 295 -28.81 -19.52 6.42
C LYS A 295 -30.12 -19.89 5.71
N SER A 296 -30.99 -18.92 5.40
CA SER A 296 -32.31 -19.20 4.80
C SER A 296 -32.30 -19.48 3.29
N ALA A 297 -31.15 -19.32 2.62
CA ALA A 297 -30.92 -19.74 1.22
C ALA A 297 -31.95 -19.25 0.18
N SER A 298 -32.54 -18.06 0.39
CA SER A 298 -33.38 -17.37 -0.60
C SER A 298 -32.53 -16.61 -1.64
N ASP A 299 -33.09 -16.22 -2.78
CA ASP A 299 -32.35 -15.41 -3.77
C ASP A 299 -31.89 -14.05 -3.19
N ASP A 300 -32.69 -13.44 -2.31
CA ASP A 300 -32.31 -12.23 -1.55
C ASP A 300 -31.06 -12.43 -0.69
N THR A 301 -30.79 -13.67 -0.26
CA THR A 301 -29.59 -14.01 0.50
C THR A 301 -28.31 -13.80 -0.32
N SER A 302 -28.36 -14.05 -1.64
CA SER A 302 -27.18 -13.94 -2.52
C SER A 302 -26.77 -12.50 -2.81
N GLN A 303 -27.74 -11.59 -2.92
CA GLN A 303 -27.47 -10.15 -3.12
C GLN A 303 -26.87 -9.54 -1.86
N ILE A 304 -27.43 -9.89 -0.69
CA ILE A 304 -26.91 -9.46 0.61
C ILE A 304 -25.47 -9.96 0.81
N GLU A 305 -25.19 -11.22 0.46
CA GLU A 305 -23.83 -11.77 0.57
C GLU A 305 -22.83 -11.03 -0.33
N THR A 306 -23.21 -10.67 -1.56
CA THR A 306 -22.36 -9.87 -2.48
C THR A 306 -22.06 -8.49 -1.88
N GLN A 307 -23.06 -7.79 -1.35
CA GLN A 307 -22.85 -6.48 -0.72
C GLN A 307 -21.87 -6.55 0.46
N ILE A 308 -21.99 -7.58 1.31
CA ILE A 308 -21.05 -7.80 2.42
C ILE A 308 -19.62 -7.99 1.88
N GLN A 309 -19.46 -8.76 0.79
CA GLN A 309 -18.15 -8.98 0.17
C GLN A 309 -17.55 -7.67 -0.37
N GLU A 310 -18.32 -6.85 -1.07
CA GLU A 310 -17.88 -5.56 -1.60
C GLU A 310 -17.46 -4.59 -0.48
N ASP A 311 -18.24 -4.54 0.62
CA ASP A 311 -17.93 -3.72 1.78
C ASP A 311 -16.62 -4.16 2.47
N TRP A 312 -16.42 -5.48 2.63
CA TRP A 312 -15.17 -6.03 3.16
C TRP A 312 -13.99 -5.79 2.23
N HIS A 313 -14.17 -5.93 0.91
CA HIS A 313 -13.14 -5.60 -0.08
C HIS A 313 -12.69 -4.15 0.05
N LEU A 314 -13.63 -3.22 0.21
CA LEU A 314 -13.35 -1.80 0.39
C LEU A 314 -12.58 -1.52 1.69
N LEU A 315 -12.96 -2.17 2.79
CA LEU A 315 -12.24 -2.06 4.06
C LEU A 315 -10.82 -2.64 3.98
N VAL A 316 -10.63 -3.78 3.30
CA VAL A 316 -9.31 -4.36 3.07
C VAL A 316 -8.43 -3.38 2.29
N ARG A 317 -8.95 -2.77 1.21
CA ARG A 317 -8.23 -1.73 0.45
C ARG A 317 -7.79 -0.59 1.35
N ASP A 318 -8.69 -0.08 2.19
CA ASP A 318 -8.40 1.01 3.11
C ASP A 318 -7.28 0.62 4.10
N ILE A 319 -7.31 -0.60 4.64
CA ILE A 319 -6.26 -1.11 5.52
C ILE A 319 -4.93 -1.26 4.77
N TYR A 320 -4.93 -1.78 3.53
CA TYR A 320 -3.72 -1.94 2.72
C TYR A 320 -3.13 -0.60 2.24
N SER A 321 -3.92 0.49 2.23
CA SER A 321 -3.40 1.84 2.02
C SER A 321 -2.69 2.41 3.25
N PHE A 322 -3.05 1.96 4.46
CA PHE A 322 -2.60 2.51 5.73
C PHE A 322 -1.52 1.66 6.43
N TYR A 323 -1.74 0.35 6.57
CA TYR A 323 -0.87 -0.55 7.35
C TYR A 323 0.58 -0.59 6.87
N PRO A 324 0.90 -0.54 5.56
CA PRO A 324 2.29 -0.48 5.14
C PRO A 324 3.01 0.79 5.63
N LEU A 325 2.30 1.90 5.80
CA LEU A 325 2.86 3.14 6.37
C LEU A 325 2.99 3.04 7.88
N LEU A 326 1.96 2.49 8.53
CA LEU A 326 1.94 2.26 9.98
C LEU A 326 3.09 1.34 10.43
N ILE A 327 3.28 0.20 9.74
CA ILE A 327 4.35 -0.76 10.05
C ILE A 327 5.72 -0.08 10.03
N LYS A 328 6.00 0.70 8.98
CA LYS A 328 7.28 1.40 8.83
C LYS A 328 7.47 2.48 9.91
N TYR A 329 6.41 3.20 10.27
CA TYR A 329 6.44 4.19 11.35
C TYR A 329 6.68 3.55 12.72
N VAL A 330 5.97 2.45 13.02
CA VAL A 330 6.16 1.68 14.26
C VAL A 330 7.59 1.18 14.37
N ASP A 331 8.18 0.68 13.29
CA ASP A 331 9.56 0.18 13.29
C ASP A 331 10.58 1.26 13.65
N LEU A 332 10.37 2.50 13.22
CA LEU A 332 11.22 3.64 13.60
C LEU A 332 11.05 4.02 15.07
N GLN A 333 9.81 4.03 15.56
CA GLN A 333 9.46 4.59 16.87
C GLN A 333 9.47 3.56 18.03
N ARG A 334 9.51 2.26 17.73
CA ARG A 334 9.38 1.16 18.72
C ARG A 334 10.32 1.29 19.91
N ASN A 335 11.60 1.56 19.65
CA ASN A 335 12.61 1.66 20.71
C ASN A 335 12.34 2.84 21.65
N HIS A 336 11.85 3.95 21.10
CA HIS A 336 11.47 5.12 21.88
C HIS A 336 10.24 4.82 22.75
N TRP A 337 9.20 4.21 22.17
CA TRP A 337 7.96 3.86 22.89
C TRP A 337 8.20 2.90 24.06
N LEU A 338 9.07 1.90 23.88
CA LEU A 338 9.43 0.95 24.93
C LEU A 338 10.17 1.60 26.11
N ARG A 339 10.90 2.70 25.86
CA ARG A 339 11.66 3.42 26.91
C ARG A 339 10.83 4.47 27.64
N HIS A 340 9.99 5.22 26.91
CA HIS A 340 9.32 6.40 27.44
C HIS A 340 7.84 6.19 27.81
N ASN A 341 7.29 5.00 27.53
CA ASN A 341 5.92 4.59 27.87
C ASN A 341 4.86 5.61 27.41
N ILE A 342 4.67 5.70 26.09
CA ILE A 342 3.75 6.66 25.46
C ILE A 342 2.31 6.11 25.44
N PRO A 343 1.32 6.81 26.03
CA PRO A 343 -0.06 6.31 26.09
C PRO A 343 -0.71 6.23 24.71
N GLU A 344 -0.40 7.13 23.78
CA GLU A 344 -0.98 7.08 22.44
C GLU A 344 -0.50 5.87 21.62
N ALA A 345 0.65 5.29 21.98
CA ALA A 345 1.15 4.05 21.37
C ALA A 345 0.39 2.81 21.90
N GLU A 346 -0.09 2.87 23.14
CA GLU A 346 -1.01 1.88 23.71
C GLU A 346 -2.36 1.89 22.98
N ASP A 347 -2.95 3.07 22.80
CA ASP A 347 -4.23 3.21 22.08
C ASP A 347 -4.13 2.70 20.64
N LEU A 348 -3.00 2.98 19.99
CA LEU A 348 -2.70 2.45 18.67
C LEU A 348 -2.61 0.91 18.66
N TYR A 349 -1.92 0.32 19.64
CA TYR A 349 -1.87 -1.14 19.81
C TYR A 349 -3.27 -1.73 19.99
N ASN A 350 -4.09 -1.13 20.87
CA ASN A 350 -5.45 -1.58 21.14
C ASN A 350 -6.32 -1.55 19.87
N CYS A 351 -6.22 -0.48 19.07
CA CYS A 351 -6.92 -0.39 17.78
C CYS A 351 -6.55 -1.54 16.83
N VAL A 352 -5.25 -1.81 16.66
CA VAL A 352 -4.78 -2.87 15.77
C VAL A 352 -5.12 -4.27 16.32
N ALA A 353 -5.03 -4.47 17.63
CA ALA A 353 -5.38 -5.73 18.29
C ALA A 353 -6.86 -6.07 18.11
N GLU A 354 -7.76 -5.09 18.20
CA GLU A 354 -9.19 -5.30 17.98
C GLU A 354 -9.51 -5.62 16.52
N ILE A 355 -8.91 -4.91 15.56
CA ILE A 355 -9.05 -5.22 14.13
C ILE A 355 -8.57 -6.65 13.85
N PHE A 356 -7.42 -7.05 14.41
CA PHE A 356 -6.90 -8.41 14.28
C PHE A 356 -7.85 -9.46 14.87
N ASN A 357 -8.42 -9.20 16.05
CA ASN A 357 -9.38 -10.09 16.67
C ASN A 357 -10.63 -10.29 15.80
N ILE A 358 -11.16 -9.21 15.20
CA ILE A 358 -12.28 -9.28 14.26
C ILE A 358 -11.88 -10.07 13.01
N TRP A 359 -10.72 -9.77 12.42
CA TRP A 359 -10.18 -10.47 11.26
C TRP A 359 -10.03 -11.98 11.49
N SER A 360 -9.57 -12.38 12.68
CA SER A 360 -9.40 -13.79 13.04
C SER A 360 -10.73 -14.55 13.20
N LYS A 361 -11.82 -13.83 13.51
CA LYS A 361 -13.17 -14.41 13.75
C LYS A 361 -14.06 -14.37 12.50
N SER A 362 -13.98 -13.32 11.70
CA SER A 362 -14.81 -13.13 10.51
C SER A 362 -14.45 -14.11 9.41
N GLN A 363 -15.47 -14.68 8.75
CA GLN A 363 -15.25 -15.58 7.62
C GLN A 363 -15.04 -14.86 6.29
N TYR A 364 -15.57 -13.64 6.17
CA TYR A 364 -15.48 -12.81 4.98
C TYR A 364 -14.20 -11.99 4.98
N PHE A 365 -13.83 -11.39 6.12
CA PHE A 365 -12.67 -10.51 6.18
C PHE A 365 -11.37 -11.22 5.80
N LEU A 366 -11.09 -12.38 6.40
CA LEU A 366 -9.92 -13.19 6.04
C LEU A 366 -9.92 -13.59 4.56
N ARG A 367 -11.09 -13.88 3.98
CA ARG A 367 -11.22 -14.29 2.59
C ARG A 367 -10.97 -13.13 1.63
N GLU A 368 -11.61 -11.99 1.88
CA GLU A 368 -11.47 -10.81 1.04
C GLU A 368 -10.07 -10.21 1.10
N GLU A 369 -9.37 -10.35 2.23
CA GLU A 369 -7.94 -10.02 2.28
C GLU A 369 -7.13 -10.85 1.27
N GLN A 370 -7.32 -12.18 1.28
CA GLN A 370 -6.59 -13.06 0.37
C GLN A 370 -6.97 -12.81 -1.10
N ASN A 371 -8.24 -12.51 -1.37
CA ASN A 371 -8.70 -12.10 -2.70
C ASN A 371 -8.00 -10.81 -3.13
N PHE A 372 -7.93 -9.82 -2.25
CA PHE A 372 -7.29 -8.53 -2.53
C PHE A 372 -5.78 -8.66 -2.81
N ILE A 373 -5.05 -9.43 -2.00
CA ILE A 373 -3.63 -9.72 -2.22
C ILE A 373 -3.43 -10.39 -3.59
N SER A 374 -4.26 -11.39 -3.92
CA SER A 374 -4.12 -12.13 -5.17
C SER A 374 -4.52 -11.31 -6.40
N ALA A 375 -5.52 -10.43 -6.28
CA ALA A 375 -6.00 -9.60 -7.39
C ALA A 375 -5.03 -8.47 -7.74
N ASN A 376 -4.34 -7.92 -6.74
CA ASN A 376 -3.39 -6.82 -6.89
C ASN A 376 -1.92 -7.30 -6.95
N GLU A 377 -1.69 -8.62 -6.97
CA GLU A 377 -0.35 -9.24 -7.00
C GLU A 377 0.61 -8.71 -5.91
N ILE A 378 0.07 -8.44 -4.72
CA ILE A 378 0.82 -7.79 -3.64
C ILE A 378 1.82 -8.78 -3.03
N ASP A 379 3.09 -8.37 -2.98
CA ASP A 379 4.10 -9.03 -2.16
C ASP A 379 4.19 -8.32 -0.79
N ASN A 380 3.55 -8.91 0.23
CA ASN A 380 3.57 -8.37 1.58
C ASN A 380 4.99 -8.22 2.13
N MET A 381 5.96 -9.04 1.69
CA MET A 381 7.35 -8.90 2.14
C MET A 381 8.00 -7.64 1.59
N VAL A 382 7.68 -7.22 0.36
CA VAL A 382 8.16 -5.96 -0.21
C VAL A 382 7.63 -4.76 0.59
N LEU A 383 6.40 -4.86 1.10
CA LEU A 383 5.76 -3.81 1.89
C LEU A 383 6.26 -3.73 3.35
N ILE A 384 6.82 -4.81 3.90
CA ILE A 384 7.21 -4.90 5.33
C ILE A 384 8.73 -4.84 5.53
N MET A 385 9.53 -5.31 4.56
CA MET A 385 10.99 -5.33 4.72
C MET A 385 11.55 -3.91 4.75
N PRO A 386 12.63 -3.64 5.50
CA PRO A 386 13.31 -2.36 5.47
C PRO A 386 13.77 -2.10 4.04
N THR A 387 13.01 -1.27 3.31
CA THR A 387 13.42 -0.84 1.99
C THR A 387 14.69 -0.03 2.18
N ALA A 388 15.78 -0.43 1.53
CA ALA A 388 17.00 0.36 1.49
C ALA A 388 16.70 1.65 0.70
N THR A 389 16.15 2.67 1.37
CA THR A 389 15.94 4.10 0.96
C THR A 389 15.50 4.42 -0.48
N ARG A 390 15.24 3.44 -1.32
CA ARG A 390 15.05 3.54 -2.76
C ARG A 390 14.02 2.51 -3.20
N ARG A 391 13.33 2.83 -4.29
CA ARG A 391 12.31 1.95 -4.87
C ARG A 391 12.87 0.53 -5.06
N PRO A 392 12.17 -0.51 -4.59
CA PRO A 392 12.46 -1.86 -5.04
C PRO A 392 12.12 -1.93 -6.53
N VAL A 393 13.09 -2.34 -7.35
CA VAL A 393 12.84 -2.71 -8.74
C VAL A 393 11.76 -3.80 -8.72
N VAL A 394 10.60 -3.52 -9.32
CA VAL A 394 9.57 -4.55 -9.53
C VAL A 394 10.26 -5.65 -10.34
N PRO A 395 10.37 -6.90 -9.84
CA PRO A 395 11.05 -7.93 -10.60
C PRO A 395 10.13 -8.36 -11.75
N ASP A 396 10.24 -7.70 -12.89
CA ASP A 396 9.60 -8.19 -14.11
C ASP A 396 10.48 -9.29 -14.73
N GLY A 397 10.04 -10.53 -14.52
CA GLY A 397 9.93 -11.54 -15.59
C GLY A 397 11.17 -12.00 -16.36
N THR A 398 12.39 -11.53 -16.09
CA THR A 398 13.56 -11.82 -16.93
C THR A 398 14.71 -12.42 -16.12
N GLN A 399 14.66 -13.75 -15.99
CA GLN A 399 15.85 -14.54 -15.72
C GLN A 399 16.89 -14.29 -16.82
N THR A 400 18.09 -13.93 -16.39
CA THR A 400 19.30 -13.87 -17.20
C THR A 400 19.57 -15.23 -17.88
N SER A 401 20.11 -15.13 -19.08
CA SER A 401 20.35 -16.17 -20.07
C SER A 401 21.28 -17.29 -19.58
N GLY A 402 20.94 -18.53 -19.98
CA GLY A 402 21.90 -19.64 -20.04
C GLY A 402 21.56 -20.89 -19.23
N GLY A 403 20.46 -21.58 -19.55
CA GLY A 403 20.21 -22.93 -19.02
C GLY A 403 18.83 -23.47 -19.39
N LYS A 404 18.79 -24.62 -20.08
CA LYS A 404 17.60 -25.30 -20.61
C LYS A 404 16.37 -25.17 -19.69
N LYS A 405 15.37 -24.42 -20.16
CA LYS A 405 14.05 -24.24 -19.52
C LYS A 405 13.35 -25.59 -19.34
N LYS A 406 13.51 -26.19 -18.16
CA LYS A 406 12.42 -26.98 -17.57
C LYS A 406 11.35 -25.95 -17.21
N LYS A 407 10.33 -25.82 -18.05
CA LYS A 407 9.12 -25.01 -17.84
C LYS A 407 8.54 -25.42 -16.48
N LYS A 408 8.92 -24.70 -15.42
CA LYS A 408 8.49 -25.00 -14.07
C LYS A 408 7.04 -24.53 -14.01
N HIS A 409 6.15 -25.49 -14.25
CA HIS A 409 4.72 -25.39 -13.98
C HIS A 409 4.56 -24.68 -12.64
N ARG A 410 4.11 -23.42 -12.65
CA ARG A 410 3.83 -22.62 -11.45
C ARG A 410 2.49 -23.07 -10.84
N ASP A 411 2.24 -24.39 -10.81
CA ASP A 411 1.29 -25.04 -9.92
C ASP A 411 2.01 -25.51 -8.65
N LYS A 412 2.84 -24.63 -8.08
CA LYS A 412 3.20 -24.81 -6.68
C LYS A 412 1.95 -24.40 -5.91
N LYS A 413 1.12 -25.39 -5.58
CA LYS A 413 -0.01 -25.30 -4.65
C LYS A 413 0.34 -24.28 -3.56
N ARG A 414 -0.21 -23.06 -3.68
CA ARG A 414 0.06 -21.95 -2.77
C ARG A 414 -0.22 -22.46 -1.36
N ASP A 415 0.79 -22.36 -0.51
CA ASP A 415 0.68 -22.84 0.87
C ASP A 415 -0.16 -21.81 1.63
N LYS A 416 -1.47 -22.04 1.66
CA LYS A 416 -2.46 -21.15 2.25
C LYS A 416 -2.10 -20.74 3.68
N GLU A 417 -1.34 -21.56 4.40
CA GLU A 417 -0.88 -21.29 5.76
C GLU A 417 0.21 -20.21 5.79
N LYS A 418 1.15 -20.23 4.84
CA LYS A 418 2.19 -19.19 4.71
C LYS A 418 1.62 -17.85 4.28
N GLU A 419 0.56 -17.85 3.46
CA GLU A 419 -0.12 -16.63 3.03
C GLU A 419 -0.85 -15.92 4.18
N ILE A 420 -1.46 -16.69 5.09
CA ILE A 420 -2.08 -16.13 6.30
C ILE A 420 -1.02 -15.56 7.25
N GLN A 421 0.10 -16.26 7.42
CA GLN A 421 1.22 -15.76 8.24
C GLN A 421 1.84 -14.48 7.69
N ALA A 422 1.82 -14.31 6.37
CA ALA A 422 2.31 -13.12 5.68
C ALA A 422 1.30 -11.96 5.62
N SER A 423 0.09 -12.10 6.19
CA SER A 423 -0.93 -11.03 6.23
C SER A 423 -0.39 -9.75 6.87
N LEU A 424 -0.78 -8.58 6.32
CA LEU A 424 -0.47 -7.29 6.94
C LEU A 424 -1.10 -7.12 8.32
N MET A 425 -2.23 -7.76 8.60
CA MET A 425 -2.88 -7.75 9.93
C MET A 425 -1.95 -8.39 10.96
N VAL A 426 -1.39 -9.54 10.62
CA VAL A 426 -0.43 -10.28 11.45
C VAL A 426 0.86 -9.49 11.60
N ALA A 427 1.39 -8.94 10.51
CA ALA A 427 2.64 -8.20 10.51
C ALA A 427 2.56 -6.93 11.38
N CYS A 428 1.52 -6.12 11.20
CA CYS A 428 1.31 -4.89 11.96
C CYS A 428 1.15 -5.19 13.46
N LEU A 429 0.34 -6.19 13.80
CA LEU A 429 0.17 -6.61 15.19
C LEU A 429 1.50 -7.12 15.81
N LYS A 430 2.25 -7.98 15.11
CA LYS A 430 3.55 -8.48 15.61
C LYS A 430 4.57 -7.36 15.87
N ARG A 431 4.55 -6.27 15.08
CA ARG A 431 5.41 -5.09 15.32
C ARG A 431 4.97 -4.31 16.56
N LEU A 432 3.67 -4.15 16.79
CA LEU A 432 3.15 -3.47 17.98
C LEU A 432 3.15 -4.33 19.24
N LEU A 433 3.27 -5.65 19.14
CA LEU A 433 3.14 -6.58 20.27
C LEU A 433 4.04 -6.26 21.48
N PRO A 434 5.33 -5.89 21.33
CA PRO A 434 6.15 -5.50 22.48
C PRO A 434 5.63 -4.25 23.19
N VAL A 435 5.02 -3.31 22.47
CA VAL A 435 4.39 -2.11 23.06
C VAL A 435 3.23 -2.55 23.95
N GLY A 436 2.37 -3.45 23.45
CA GLY A 436 1.26 -3.99 24.23
C GLY A 436 1.72 -4.83 25.44
N LEU A 437 2.81 -5.59 25.32
CA LEU A 437 3.35 -6.36 26.46
C LEU A 437 4.00 -5.46 27.52
N ASN A 438 4.55 -4.31 27.13
CA ASN A 438 5.15 -3.33 28.03
C ASN A 438 4.12 -2.68 28.99
N LEU A 439 2.82 -2.88 28.75
CA LEU A 439 1.73 -2.41 29.62
C LEU A 439 1.57 -3.21 30.91
N PHE A 440 2.13 -4.42 30.94
CA PHE A 440 1.97 -5.38 32.02
C PHE A 440 3.25 -5.50 32.82
N ALA A 441 3.14 -5.51 34.15
CA ALA A 441 4.24 -5.90 35.03
C ALA A 441 4.58 -7.39 34.86
N GLY A 442 5.75 -7.84 35.34
CA GLY A 442 6.20 -9.23 35.11
C GLY A 442 5.19 -10.30 35.58
N ARG A 443 4.59 -10.12 36.77
CA ARG A 443 3.52 -11.00 37.28
C ARG A 443 2.27 -11.02 36.37
N GLU A 444 1.89 -9.87 35.82
CA GLU A 444 0.75 -9.77 34.91
C GLU A 444 1.07 -10.41 33.54
N GLN A 445 2.32 -10.30 33.06
CA GLN A 445 2.77 -10.96 31.84
C GLN A 445 2.76 -12.49 31.98
N GLU A 446 3.14 -13.03 33.14
CA GLU A 446 3.01 -14.46 33.44
C GLU A 446 1.54 -14.90 33.45
N LEU A 447 0.67 -14.10 34.07
CA LEU A 447 -0.78 -14.37 34.08
C LEU A 447 -1.37 -14.36 32.66
N VAL A 448 -0.92 -13.45 31.79
CA VAL A 448 -1.27 -13.44 30.36
C VAL A 448 -0.89 -14.77 29.68
N GLN A 449 0.28 -15.33 29.97
CA GLN A 449 0.67 -16.63 29.40
C GLN A 449 -0.22 -17.77 29.92
N HIS A 450 -0.56 -17.77 31.21
CA HIS A 450 -1.48 -18.78 31.77
C HIS A 450 -2.88 -18.70 31.16
N CYS A 451 -3.40 -17.49 30.96
CA CYS A 451 -4.67 -17.27 30.28
C CYS A 451 -4.62 -17.73 28.82
N LYS A 452 -3.53 -17.47 28.09
CA LYS A 452 -3.29 -17.99 26.73
C LYS A 452 -3.31 -19.53 26.70
N ASP A 453 -2.65 -20.20 27.64
CA ASP A 453 -2.64 -21.67 27.71
C ASP A 453 -4.03 -22.26 27.98
N ARG A 454 -4.87 -21.54 28.74
CA ARG A 454 -6.28 -21.91 28.96
C ARG A 454 -7.11 -21.74 27.69
N PHE A 455 -6.87 -20.70 26.90
CA PHE A 455 -7.48 -20.57 25.56
C PHE A 455 -7.08 -21.73 24.65
N LEU A 456 -5.81 -22.15 24.67
CA LEU A 456 -5.35 -23.33 23.91
C LEU A 456 -6.04 -24.63 24.34
N LYS A 457 -6.38 -24.74 25.63
CA LYS A 457 -7.20 -25.85 26.18
C LYS A 457 -8.69 -25.73 25.89
N LYS A 458 -9.14 -24.70 25.15
CA LYS A 458 -10.54 -24.42 24.78
C LYS A 458 -11.47 -24.24 25.99
N ILE A 459 -10.94 -23.68 27.08
CA ILE A 459 -11.75 -23.26 28.23
C ILE A 459 -12.57 -22.02 27.82
N PRO A 460 -13.84 -21.90 28.23
CA PRO A 460 -14.67 -20.76 27.85
C PRO A 460 -14.16 -19.44 28.48
N GLU A 461 -14.42 -18.32 27.80
CA GLU A 461 -13.85 -17.01 28.16
C GLU A 461 -14.25 -16.54 29.57
N TYR A 462 -15.46 -16.86 30.03
CA TYR A 462 -15.93 -16.48 31.37
C TYR A 462 -15.12 -17.13 32.50
N ASP A 463 -14.74 -18.41 32.35
CA ASP A 463 -13.89 -19.13 33.31
C ASP A 463 -12.46 -18.55 33.36
N ILE A 464 -11.97 -18.06 32.21
CA ILE A 464 -10.63 -17.46 32.10
C ILE A 464 -10.61 -16.09 32.81
N VAL A 465 -11.67 -15.30 32.67
CA VAL A 465 -11.85 -14.03 33.38
C VAL A 465 -11.89 -14.26 34.89
N GLU A 466 -12.65 -15.25 35.36
CA GLU A 466 -12.72 -15.59 36.79
C GLU A 466 -11.37 -16.08 37.33
N PHE A 467 -10.65 -16.88 36.55
CA PHE A 467 -9.29 -17.30 36.89
C PHE A 467 -8.33 -16.10 37.05
N ALA A 468 -8.34 -15.17 36.09
CA ALA A 468 -7.51 -13.97 36.16
C ALA A 468 -7.84 -13.10 37.38
N LYS A 469 -9.13 -12.89 37.69
CA LYS A 469 -9.60 -12.20 38.91
C LYS A 469 -9.07 -12.87 40.18
N THR A 470 -9.12 -14.20 40.23
CA THR A 470 -8.66 -14.98 41.38
C THR A 470 -7.13 -14.89 41.56
N GLN A 471 -6.37 -14.97 40.47
CA GLN A 471 -4.90 -14.92 40.53
C GLN A 471 -4.33 -13.55 40.88
N LEU A 472 -5.01 -12.46 40.51
CA LEU A 472 -4.60 -11.10 40.89
C LEU A 472 -4.91 -10.78 42.36
N THR A 473 -5.91 -11.42 42.96
CA THR A 473 -6.32 -11.17 44.35
C THR A 473 -5.60 -12.05 45.37
N LEU A 474 -4.95 -13.14 44.93
CA LEU A 474 -4.12 -13.98 45.78
C LEU A 474 -2.81 -13.27 46.18
N PRO A 475 -2.40 -13.30 47.47
CA PRO A 475 -1.09 -12.81 47.92
C PRO A 475 0.05 -13.56 47.22
N ASP A 476 1.17 -12.88 46.95
CA ASP A 476 2.37 -13.52 46.37
C ASP A 476 2.79 -14.72 47.23
N LYS A 477 2.59 -15.93 46.72
CA LYS A 477 3.24 -17.11 47.26
C LYS A 477 4.62 -17.19 46.62
N ILE A 478 5.58 -16.50 47.22
CA ILE A 478 6.99 -16.74 46.93
C ILE A 478 7.33 -18.07 47.59
N ASP A 479 7.38 -19.14 46.80
CA ASP A 479 7.87 -20.44 47.27
C ASP A 479 9.40 -20.36 47.38
N PRO A 480 10.00 -20.45 48.59
CA PRO A 480 11.45 -20.33 48.76
C PRO A 480 12.25 -21.46 48.11
N ALA A 481 11.58 -22.52 47.64
CA ALA A 481 12.19 -23.69 47.00
C ALA A 481 12.21 -23.63 45.46
N ASP A 482 11.67 -22.57 44.83
CA ASP A 482 11.64 -22.45 43.36
C ASP A 482 13.00 -22.03 42.79
N GLU A 483 13.57 -22.82 41.87
CA GLU A 483 14.84 -22.52 41.16
C GLU A 483 14.75 -21.21 40.34
N MET A 484 13.53 -20.73 40.03
CA MET A 484 13.25 -19.47 39.33
C MET A 484 12.84 -18.33 40.26
N SER A 485 13.04 -18.48 41.58
CA SER A 485 12.75 -17.45 42.59
C SER A 485 13.45 -16.11 42.36
N TRP A 486 14.66 -16.12 41.79
CA TRP A 486 15.39 -14.91 41.43
C TRP A 486 14.73 -14.12 40.28
N GLN A 487 14.01 -14.80 39.37
CA GLN A 487 13.21 -14.16 38.31
C GLN A 487 11.96 -13.49 38.88
N HIS A 488 11.25 -14.18 39.77
CA HIS A 488 10.09 -13.63 40.48
C HIS A 488 10.48 -12.39 41.30
N TYR A 489 11.65 -12.42 41.96
CA TYR A 489 12.20 -11.28 42.68
C TYR A 489 12.53 -10.08 41.76
N LEU A 490 13.16 -10.34 40.61
CA LEU A 490 13.46 -9.31 39.60
C LEU A 490 12.18 -8.70 39.00
N TYR A 491 11.21 -9.52 38.62
CA TYR A 491 9.93 -9.04 38.07
C TYR A 491 9.09 -8.28 39.11
N SER A 492 9.19 -8.64 40.39
CA SER A 492 8.62 -7.88 41.51
C SER A 492 9.29 -6.50 41.67
N GLN A 493 10.63 -6.43 41.58
CA GLN A 493 11.37 -5.16 41.62
C GLN A 493 11.13 -4.26 40.40
N LEU A 494 11.03 -4.83 39.19
CA LEU A 494 10.69 -4.11 37.96
C LEU A 494 9.23 -3.63 37.93
N GLY A 495 8.32 -4.37 38.58
CA GLY A 495 6.89 -4.05 38.70
C GLY A 495 6.54 -2.98 39.74
N SER A 496 7.51 -2.44 40.50
CA SER A 496 7.25 -1.47 41.57
C SER A 496 6.70 -0.10 41.11
N LYS A 497 6.38 0.10 39.82
CA LYS A 497 5.86 1.38 39.32
C LYS A 497 4.35 1.58 39.51
N LYS A 498 3.55 0.54 39.76
CA LYS A 498 2.15 0.67 40.25
C LYS A 498 1.75 -0.58 41.03
N SER A 499 1.93 -0.57 42.35
CA SER A 499 1.29 -1.57 43.22
C SER A 499 -0.23 -1.39 43.13
N VAL A 500 -0.92 -2.29 42.44
CA VAL A 500 -2.39 -2.29 42.39
C VAL A 500 -2.90 -2.75 43.77
N SER A 501 -3.15 -1.79 44.65
CA SER A 501 -3.89 -2.04 45.88
C SER A 501 -5.34 -2.38 45.56
N VAL A 502 -5.87 -3.41 46.22
CA VAL A 502 -7.12 -4.14 45.93
C VAL A 502 -8.41 -3.29 45.96
N ASN A 503 -8.36 -1.99 46.27
CA ASN A 503 -9.53 -1.11 46.37
C ASN A 503 -9.27 0.32 45.86
N VAL A 504 -8.51 0.50 44.77
CA VAL A 504 -8.39 1.84 44.15
C VAL A 504 -9.46 1.97 43.08
N VAL A 505 -10.47 2.78 43.39
CA VAL A 505 -11.43 3.27 42.40
C VAL A 505 -10.78 4.46 41.70
N ASP A 506 -10.70 4.45 40.37
CA ASP A 506 -10.25 5.64 39.64
C ASP A 506 -11.26 6.79 39.84
N ASN A 507 -10.88 8.04 39.56
CA ASN A 507 -11.73 9.25 39.71
C ASN A 507 -13.09 9.16 38.96
N ASN A 508 -13.27 8.16 38.10
CA ASN A 508 -14.46 7.85 37.30
C ASN A 508 -15.32 6.68 37.82
N GLY A 509 -15.05 6.11 39.00
CA GLY A 509 -15.92 5.10 39.61
C GLY A 509 -15.76 3.65 39.08
N LYS A 510 -14.72 3.35 38.30
CA LYS A 510 -14.45 2.01 37.75
C LYS A 510 -13.47 1.21 38.63
N ASN A 511 -13.71 -0.10 38.76
CA ASN A 511 -12.81 -1.03 39.46
C ASN A 511 -11.54 -1.27 38.64
N LEU A 512 -10.39 -0.75 39.10
CA LEU A 512 -9.08 -0.90 38.45
C LEU A 512 -8.69 -2.39 38.25
N LEU A 513 -9.14 -3.25 39.17
CA LEU A 513 -8.93 -4.71 39.09
C LEU A 513 -9.64 -5.31 37.88
N GLU A 514 -10.89 -4.91 37.62
CA GLU A 514 -11.68 -5.48 36.52
C GLU A 514 -11.11 -5.04 35.17
N GLU A 515 -10.70 -3.79 35.06
CA GLU A 515 -10.03 -3.27 33.86
C GLU A 515 -8.69 -3.97 33.61
N THR A 516 -7.92 -4.25 34.65
CA THR A 516 -6.65 -5.00 34.53
C THR A 516 -6.90 -6.43 34.07
N VAL A 517 -7.93 -7.09 34.60
CA VAL A 517 -8.35 -8.42 34.14
C VAL A 517 -8.76 -8.41 32.67
N GLU A 518 -9.58 -7.44 32.27
CA GLU A 518 -10.02 -7.30 30.87
C GLU A 518 -8.82 -7.12 29.93
N ARG A 519 -7.86 -6.25 30.30
CA ARG A 519 -6.61 -6.06 29.54
C ARG A 519 -5.79 -7.36 29.45
N ILE A 520 -5.64 -8.11 30.54
CA ILE A 520 -4.92 -9.39 30.56
C ILE A 520 -5.59 -10.41 29.63
N VAL A 521 -6.91 -10.56 29.71
CA VAL A 521 -7.66 -11.51 28.89
C VAL A 521 -7.62 -11.10 27.41
N ALA A 522 -7.74 -9.81 27.10
CA ALA A 522 -7.62 -9.28 25.74
C ALA A 522 -6.24 -9.58 25.14
N MET A 523 -5.15 -9.29 25.86
CA MET A 523 -3.79 -9.63 25.42
C MET A 523 -3.60 -11.14 25.23
N SER A 524 -4.14 -11.94 26.15
CA SER A 524 -4.08 -13.42 26.07
C SER A 524 -4.78 -13.95 24.82
N LYS A 525 -5.90 -13.34 24.44
CA LYS A 525 -6.68 -13.67 23.23
C LYS A 525 -5.91 -13.34 21.96
N VAL A 526 -5.22 -12.20 21.94
CA VAL A 526 -4.33 -11.80 20.84
C VAL A 526 -3.19 -12.79 20.67
N LEU A 527 -2.49 -13.14 21.77
CA LEU A 527 -1.41 -14.13 21.75
C LEU A 527 -1.89 -15.51 21.33
N TYR A 528 -3.08 -15.93 21.79
CA TYR A 528 -3.73 -17.15 21.34
C TYR A 528 -3.98 -17.11 19.82
N GLY A 529 -4.57 -16.02 19.30
CA GLY A 529 -4.82 -15.84 17.87
C GLY A 529 -3.54 -15.94 17.03
N LEU A 530 -2.47 -15.26 17.45
CA LEU A 530 -1.15 -15.36 16.81
C LEU A 530 -0.59 -16.79 16.86
N HIS A 531 -0.68 -17.45 18.01
CA HIS A 531 -0.23 -18.84 18.16
C HIS A 531 -0.97 -19.80 17.22
N MET A 532 -2.29 -19.60 17.05
CA MET A 532 -3.11 -20.40 16.14
C MET A 532 -2.72 -20.22 14.67
N ILE A 533 -2.20 -19.05 14.29
CA ILE A 533 -1.72 -18.74 12.93
C ILE A 533 -0.32 -19.30 12.69
N ASP A 534 0.56 -19.21 13.70
CA ASP A 534 1.93 -19.70 13.59
C ASP A 534 2.01 -21.25 13.68
N HIS A 535 1.02 -21.90 14.32
CA HIS A 535 0.97 -23.37 14.53
C HIS A 535 -0.31 -24.03 13.98
N PRO A 536 -0.56 -23.98 12.66
CA PRO A 536 -1.80 -24.48 12.04
C PRO A 536 -1.98 -26.00 12.17
N GLN A 537 -0.89 -26.77 12.34
CA GLN A 537 -0.96 -28.23 12.50
C GLN A 537 -1.73 -28.67 13.76
N GLN A 538 -1.77 -27.83 14.81
CA GLN A 538 -2.56 -28.11 16.01
C GLN A 538 -4.07 -27.95 15.78
N GLN A 539 -4.50 -27.20 14.75
CA GLN A 539 -5.91 -27.12 14.34
C GLN A 539 -6.40 -28.37 13.60
N GLN A 540 -5.49 -29.16 13.00
CA GLN A 540 -5.83 -30.20 12.02
C GLN A 540 -6.05 -31.61 12.58
N LYS A 541 -6.01 -31.80 13.91
CA LYS A 541 -6.46 -33.09 14.50
C LYS A 541 -7.98 -33.22 14.34
N GLY A 542 -8.42 -33.81 13.22
CA GLY A 542 -9.76 -34.39 13.05
C GLY A 542 -10.71 -33.79 12.01
N VAL A 543 -10.29 -32.85 11.15
CA VAL A 543 -11.20 -32.21 10.18
C VAL A 543 -10.86 -32.63 8.74
N TYR A 544 -11.71 -33.48 8.15
CA TYR A 544 -11.65 -33.84 6.73
C TYR A 544 -11.96 -32.60 5.88
N ARG A 545 -10.98 -32.04 5.16
CA ARG A 545 -11.21 -30.88 4.28
C ARG A 545 -11.91 -31.33 2.99
N SER A 546 -13.11 -30.81 2.75
CA SER A 546 -13.74 -30.86 1.42
C SER A 546 -12.95 -29.96 0.46
N VAL A 547 -12.32 -30.55 -0.55
CA VAL A 547 -11.51 -29.86 -1.57
C VAL A 547 -12.35 -29.21 -2.68
N VAL A 548 -13.68 -29.25 -2.53
CA VAL A 548 -14.63 -28.79 -3.53
C VAL A 548 -15.49 -27.70 -2.89
N SER A 549 -15.55 -26.51 -3.52
CA SER A 549 -16.47 -25.46 -3.10
C SER A 549 -17.91 -25.96 -3.16
N THR A 550 -18.78 -25.49 -2.27
CA THR A 550 -20.18 -25.91 -2.24
C THR A 550 -20.87 -25.71 -3.60
N GLN A 551 -20.51 -24.64 -4.32
CA GLN A 551 -20.99 -24.35 -5.67
C GLN A 551 -20.48 -25.35 -6.71
N ARG A 552 -19.18 -25.71 -6.70
CA ARG A 552 -18.64 -26.75 -7.58
C ARG A 552 -19.25 -28.12 -7.27
N LYS A 553 -19.49 -28.43 -5.99
CA LYS A 553 -20.15 -29.69 -5.57
C LYS A 553 -21.59 -29.74 -6.10
N ARG A 554 -22.34 -28.64 -6.02
CA ARG A 554 -23.69 -28.53 -6.60
C ARG A 554 -23.67 -28.65 -8.12
N ALA A 555 -22.75 -27.98 -8.81
CA ALA A 555 -22.62 -28.07 -10.27
C ALA A 555 -22.34 -29.52 -10.71
N VAL A 556 -21.40 -30.21 -10.05
CA VAL A 556 -21.09 -31.62 -10.33
C VAL A 556 -22.31 -32.51 -10.09
N LEU A 557 -23.03 -32.31 -8.98
CA LEU A 557 -24.26 -33.08 -8.71
C LEU A 557 -25.38 -32.78 -9.73
N SER A 558 -25.47 -31.55 -10.24
CA SER A 558 -26.40 -31.20 -11.33
C SER A 558 -26.02 -31.85 -12.66
N CYS A 559 -24.73 -31.98 -12.98
CA CYS A 559 -24.26 -32.71 -14.15
C CYS A 559 -24.64 -34.20 -14.10
N PHE A 560 -24.55 -34.84 -12.93
CA PHE A 560 -25.03 -36.22 -12.74
C PHE A 560 -26.55 -36.37 -12.85
N ARG A 561 -27.31 -35.29 -12.64
CA ARG A 561 -28.78 -35.26 -12.78
C ARG A 561 -29.24 -34.80 -14.17
N GLN A 562 -28.32 -34.55 -15.10
CA GLN A 562 -28.67 -34.08 -16.44
C GLN A 562 -29.33 -35.20 -17.24
N ALA A 563 -30.53 -34.94 -17.75
CA ALA A 563 -31.25 -35.85 -18.63
C ALA A 563 -30.53 -35.98 -19.98
N SER A 564 -30.46 -37.20 -20.51
CA SER A 564 -29.88 -37.45 -21.84
C SER A 564 -30.66 -36.72 -22.94
N LEU A 565 -29.98 -36.26 -23.98
CA LEU A 565 -30.59 -35.53 -25.11
C LEU A 565 -31.74 -36.32 -25.78
N HIS A 566 -31.63 -37.65 -25.86
CA HIS A 566 -32.67 -38.50 -26.43
C HIS A 566 -33.93 -38.61 -25.55
N SER A 567 -33.82 -38.30 -24.26
CA SER A 567 -34.94 -38.32 -23.32
C SER A 567 -35.68 -36.98 -23.20
N LEU A 568 -35.22 -35.94 -23.91
CA LEU A 568 -35.85 -34.61 -23.90
C LEU A 568 -37.05 -34.55 -24.87
N PRO A 569 -38.11 -33.79 -24.55
CA PRO A 569 -39.22 -33.55 -25.47
C PRO A 569 -38.74 -32.91 -26.78
N SER A 570 -39.29 -33.36 -27.91
CA SER A 570 -38.86 -32.96 -29.27
C SER A 570 -38.75 -31.43 -29.46
N ARG A 571 -39.71 -30.66 -28.92
CA ARG A 571 -39.69 -29.19 -28.97
C ARG A 571 -38.47 -28.56 -28.25
N ARG A 572 -37.94 -29.20 -27.21
CA ARG A 572 -36.79 -28.70 -26.44
C ARG A 572 -35.49 -29.00 -27.17
N ASN A 573 -35.38 -30.16 -27.82
CA ASN A 573 -34.25 -30.51 -28.68
C ASN A 573 -34.17 -29.61 -29.91
N GLN A 574 -35.30 -29.29 -30.55
CA GLN A 574 -35.35 -28.34 -31.66
C GLN A 574 -34.85 -26.96 -31.26
N LYS A 575 -35.29 -26.43 -30.11
CA LYS A 575 -34.80 -25.14 -29.60
C LYS A 575 -33.29 -25.13 -29.34
N ILE A 576 -32.75 -26.19 -28.73
CA ILE A 576 -31.31 -26.29 -28.47
C ILE A 576 -30.53 -26.33 -29.80
N ALA A 577 -31.01 -27.10 -30.78
CA ALA A 577 -30.40 -27.18 -32.11
C ALA A 577 -30.44 -25.83 -32.85
N GLU A 578 -31.56 -25.10 -32.78
CA GLU A 578 -31.68 -23.76 -33.37
C GLU A 578 -30.75 -22.73 -32.71
N THR A 579 -30.58 -22.77 -31.38
CA THR A 579 -29.64 -21.88 -30.67
C THR A 579 -28.20 -22.18 -31.07
N VAL A 580 -27.80 -23.46 -31.08
CA VAL A 580 -26.45 -23.86 -31.49
C VAL A 580 -26.20 -23.54 -32.97
N GLY A 581 -27.21 -23.70 -33.84
CA GLY A 581 -27.15 -23.29 -35.24
C GLY A 581 -26.88 -21.79 -35.39
N ARG A 582 -27.61 -20.95 -34.64
CA ARG A 582 -27.45 -19.50 -34.65
C ARG A 582 -26.07 -19.05 -34.15
N ASP A 583 -25.59 -19.64 -33.07
CA ASP A 583 -24.35 -19.19 -32.43
C ASP A 583 -23.09 -19.71 -33.15
N CYS A 584 -23.14 -20.88 -33.78
CA CYS A 584 -21.97 -21.46 -34.44
C CYS A 584 -21.92 -21.23 -35.96
N TRP A 585 -23.07 -21.21 -36.66
CA TRP A 585 -23.09 -21.19 -38.14
C TRP A 585 -23.42 -19.82 -38.71
N GLU A 586 -24.31 -19.06 -38.07
CA GLU A 586 -24.72 -17.73 -38.53
C GLU A 586 -23.59 -16.66 -38.53
N PRO A 587 -22.56 -16.72 -37.66
CA PRO A 587 -21.41 -15.81 -37.74
C PRO A 587 -20.46 -16.10 -38.91
N GLN A 588 -20.45 -17.34 -39.43
CA GLN A 588 -19.56 -17.73 -40.54
C GLN A 588 -20.13 -17.36 -41.92
N GLU A 589 -21.45 -17.19 -42.06
CA GLU A 589 -22.09 -16.80 -43.33
C GLU A 589 -22.16 -15.28 -43.56
N LYS A 590 -21.87 -14.47 -42.53
CA LYS A 590 -22.00 -12.99 -42.57
C LYS A 590 -20.70 -12.22 -42.86
N GLU A 591 -19.73 -12.84 -43.53
CA GLU A 591 -18.66 -12.09 -44.23
C GLU A 591 -18.95 -12.01 -45.74
N PRO A 592 -19.68 -10.98 -46.24
CA PRO A 592 -19.70 -10.67 -47.65
C PRO A 592 -18.65 -9.60 -47.99
N HIS A 593 -17.74 -9.96 -48.89
CA HIS A 593 -17.26 -9.14 -50.01
C HIS A 593 -17.44 -7.61 -49.87
N SER A 594 -16.42 -6.91 -49.38
CA SER A 594 -16.29 -5.45 -49.57
C SER A 594 -14.84 -5.06 -49.89
N LEU A 595 -14.27 -5.70 -50.90
CA LEU A 595 -13.05 -5.23 -51.56
C LEU A 595 -13.08 -5.65 -53.03
N VAL A 596 -13.78 -4.90 -53.91
CA VAL A 596 -13.36 -4.64 -55.31
C VAL A 596 -14.10 -3.41 -55.85
N SER A 597 -13.33 -2.51 -56.49
CA SER A 597 -13.69 -1.49 -57.50
C SER A 597 -14.42 -0.21 -57.09
N GLY A 598 -13.74 0.92 -57.36
CA GLY A 598 -14.21 2.30 -57.33
C GLY A 598 -13.04 3.25 -57.27
#